data_AF-A0A1V5KX59-F1
#
_entry.id   AF-A0A1V5KX59-F1
#
_cell.length_a   1.000
_cell.length_b   1.000
_cell.length_c   1.000
_cell.angle_alpha   90.00
_cell.angle_beta   90.00
_cell.angle_gamma   90.00
#
_symmetry.space_group_name_H-M   'P 1'
#
loop_
_entity.id
_entity.type
_entity.pdbx_description
1 polymer ?
#
loop_
_entity_poly.entity_id
_entity_poly.type
_entity_poly.pdbx_seq_one_letter_code
_entity_poly.pdbx_strand_id
1 'polypeptide(L)'
;MSDRVAWCVISMPIPAWAAKVFPGMSAEESQLKLWDQIFTTCRVDQADPVQAWKEHIANLQLRSRYLNERRFHTLHYRGPGTDLRLGLPAGHIWKSAESVSTSGITFVPNMPTEEVFTLGDRNRADGVVKSSKPLNYGGTLIDDFSITFSGGKAVQVTAKKGEATLRKLIETDEGSARIGEIALVPHSSPISKSGLLFYNTLFDENASCHLALGKAYRFTLEGGKEMDDVTFANAGGNNSLVHVDFMIGSPDMDIDGLNEHDRPEPIMRKGEWVTQP
;
A
#
# COMPACT_ATOMS: atom_id res chain seq x y z
N MET A 1 5.98 -13.09 -9.34
CA MET A 1 6.60 -11.95 -10.03
C MET A 1 8.05 -11.85 -9.55
N SER A 2 9.03 -11.96 -10.45
CA SER A 2 10.47 -12.02 -10.07
C SER A 2 11.36 -11.13 -10.94
N ASP A 3 10.79 -10.17 -11.66
CA ASP A 3 11.48 -9.18 -12.52
C ASP A 3 12.50 -9.78 -13.49
N ARG A 4 12.19 -10.93 -14.09
CA ARG A 4 13.05 -11.51 -15.15
C ARG A 4 13.10 -10.65 -16.40
N VAL A 5 12.02 -9.93 -16.68
CA VAL A 5 11.87 -8.97 -17.78
C VAL A 5 11.33 -7.66 -17.22
N ALA A 6 11.60 -6.54 -17.90
CA ALA A 6 10.94 -5.29 -17.60
C ALA A 6 9.45 -5.39 -17.96
N TRP A 7 8.59 -4.86 -17.10
CA TRP A 7 7.14 -4.88 -17.26
C TRP A 7 6.54 -3.57 -16.76
N CYS A 8 5.36 -3.18 -17.25
CA CYS A 8 4.66 -2.01 -16.76
C CYS A 8 3.15 -2.24 -16.83
N VAL A 9 2.44 -1.90 -15.76
CA VAL A 9 0.99 -1.89 -15.69
C VAL A 9 0.50 -0.44 -15.83
N ILE A 10 -0.37 -0.24 -16.81
CA ILE A 10 -1.12 1.00 -17.03
C ILE A 10 -2.60 0.66 -17.15
N SER A 11 -3.48 1.65 -16.95
CA SER A 11 -4.90 1.51 -17.20
C SER A 11 -5.38 2.49 -18.28
N MET A 12 -6.38 2.06 -19.03
CA MET A 12 -7.09 2.86 -20.02
C MET A 12 -8.58 2.91 -19.63
N PRO A 13 -9.24 4.09 -19.68
CA PRO A 13 -10.63 4.19 -19.32
C PRO A 13 -11.49 3.42 -20.34
N ILE A 14 -12.43 2.64 -19.81
CA ILE A 14 -13.50 2.02 -20.60
C ILE A 14 -14.85 2.54 -20.11
N PRO A 15 -15.90 2.62 -20.97
CA PRO A 15 -17.18 3.23 -20.61
C PRO A 15 -17.78 2.70 -19.29
N ALA A 16 -17.73 1.37 -19.08
CA ALA A 16 -18.28 0.75 -17.88
C ALA A 16 -17.51 1.11 -16.60
N TRP A 17 -16.19 1.25 -16.69
CA TRP A 17 -15.36 1.65 -15.56
C TRP A 17 -15.57 3.13 -15.23
N ALA A 18 -15.55 3.98 -16.25
CA ALA A 18 -15.80 5.41 -16.13
C ALA A 18 -17.16 5.72 -15.48
N ALA A 19 -18.23 5.05 -15.93
CA ALA A 19 -19.56 5.19 -15.35
C ALA A 19 -19.64 4.76 -13.88
N LYS A 20 -18.78 3.81 -13.46
CA LYS A 20 -18.69 3.36 -12.07
C LYS A 20 -17.96 4.35 -11.17
N VAL A 21 -16.89 4.97 -11.68
CA VAL A 21 -16.13 6.01 -10.96
C VAL A 21 -16.93 7.32 -10.88
N PHE A 22 -17.65 7.67 -11.95
CA PHE A 22 -18.43 8.90 -12.07
C PHE A 22 -19.91 8.60 -12.33
N PRO A 23 -20.66 8.10 -11.33
CA PRO A 23 -22.07 7.79 -11.50
C PRO A 23 -22.88 9.05 -11.81
N GLY A 24 -23.84 8.94 -12.74
CA GLY A 24 -24.73 10.03 -13.14
C GLY A 24 -24.23 10.94 -14.25
N MET A 25 -22.99 10.75 -14.75
CA MET A 25 -22.49 11.41 -15.95
C MET A 25 -22.83 10.62 -17.22
N SER A 26 -22.81 11.27 -18.39
CA SER A 26 -22.90 10.55 -19.66
C SER A 26 -21.66 9.66 -19.88
N ALA A 27 -21.78 8.68 -20.78
CA ALA A 27 -20.69 7.76 -21.09
C ALA A 27 -19.46 8.49 -21.66
N GLU A 28 -19.65 9.59 -22.40
CA GLU A 28 -18.57 10.39 -22.97
C GLU A 28 -17.91 11.26 -21.89
N GLU A 29 -18.69 12.01 -21.11
CA GLU A 29 -18.17 12.88 -20.04
C GLU A 29 -17.41 12.09 -18.98
N SER A 30 -17.95 10.95 -18.54
CA SER A 30 -17.28 10.11 -17.54
C SER A 30 -15.95 9.55 -18.05
N GLN A 31 -15.87 9.17 -19.33
CA GLN A 31 -14.63 8.68 -19.92
C GLN A 31 -13.58 9.78 -20.06
N LEU A 32 -13.97 10.98 -20.50
CA LEU A 32 -13.07 12.13 -20.56
C LEU A 32 -12.55 12.50 -19.17
N LYS A 33 -13.43 12.55 -18.17
CA LYS A 33 -13.03 12.85 -16.79
C LYS A 33 -12.10 11.79 -16.20
N LEU A 34 -12.29 10.51 -16.56
CA LEU A 34 -11.37 9.45 -16.15
C LEU A 34 -10.03 9.54 -16.88
N TRP A 35 -10.00 9.94 -18.15
CA TRP A 35 -8.77 10.29 -18.85
C TRP A 35 -8.01 11.41 -18.15
N ASP A 36 -8.68 12.48 -17.73
CA ASP A 36 -8.04 13.59 -16.99
C ASP A 36 -7.35 13.08 -15.72
N GLN A 37 -8.01 12.21 -14.95
CA GLN A 37 -7.40 11.58 -13.77
C GLN A 37 -6.18 10.74 -14.14
N ILE A 38 -6.27 9.91 -15.18
CA ILE A 38 -5.14 9.07 -15.62
C ILE A 38 -3.98 9.95 -16.07
N PHE A 39 -4.22 11.01 -16.84
CA PHE A 39 -3.17 11.91 -17.30
C PHE A 39 -2.50 12.66 -16.16
N THR A 40 -3.26 13.21 -15.22
CA THR A 40 -2.68 13.91 -14.05
C THR A 40 -1.87 12.96 -13.16
N THR A 41 -2.41 11.78 -12.87
CA THR A 41 -1.73 10.80 -11.99
C THR A 41 -0.49 10.19 -12.65
N CYS A 42 -0.50 10.03 -13.96
CA CYS A 42 0.66 9.63 -14.76
C CYS A 42 1.55 10.81 -15.21
N ARG A 43 1.31 12.03 -14.73
CA ARG A 43 2.12 13.25 -15.02
C ARG A 43 2.20 13.59 -16.52
N VAL A 44 1.24 13.12 -17.32
CA VAL A 44 1.15 13.39 -18.76
C VAL A 44 0.74 14.85 -19.03
N ASP A 45 0.08 15.48 -18.06
CA ASP A 45 -0.32 16.89 -18.09
C ASP A 45 0.82 17.89 -17.82
N GLN A 46 2.03 17.40 -17.52
CA GLN A 46 3.20 18.23 -17.27
C GLN A 46 3.89 18.65 -18.58
N ALA A 47 4.61 19.78 -18.56
CA ALA A 47 5.33 20.28 -19.74
C ALA A 47 6.43 19.32 -20.22
N ASP A 48 7.10 18.63 -19.30
CA ASP A 48 8.02 17.52 -19.58
C ASP A 48 7.65 16.33 -18.67
N PRO A 49 6.78 15.41 -19.15
CA PRO A 49 6.36 14.25 -18.36
C PRO A 49 7.52 13.34 -17.95
N VAL A 50 8.56 13.23 -18.79
CA VAL A 50 9.72 12.38 -18.50
C VAL A 50 10.51 12.95 -17.34
N GLN A 51 10.76 14.26 -17.35
CA GLN A 51 11.44 14.94 -16.24
C GLN A 51 10.61 14.89 -14.96
N ALA A 52 9.30 15.12 -15.04
CA ALA A 52 8.39 15.01 -13.89
C ALA A 52 8.42 13.62 -13.26
N TRP A 53 8.49 12.56 -14.07
CA TRP A 53 8.65 11.18 -13.59
C TRP A 53 10.00 10.95 -12.92
N LYS A 54 11.11 11.45 -13.50
CA LYS A 54 12.45 11.32 -12.88
C LYS A 54 12.50 11.97 -11.50
N GLU A 55 11.93 13.17 -11.36
CA GLU A 55 11.88 13.87 -10.08
C GLU A 55 11.01 13.15 -9.06
N HIS A 56 9.84 12.65 -9.49
CA HIS A 56 8.97 11.87 -8.63
C HIS A 56 9.62 10.58 -8.13
N ILE A 57 10.24 9.81 -9.02
CA ILE A 57 10.98 8.60 -8.68
C ILE A 57 12.11 8.92 -7.71
N ALA A 58 12.89 9.96 -7.96
CA ALA A 58 13.98 10.36 -7.07
C ALA A 58 13.48 10.70 -5.66
N ASN A 59 12.33 11.37 -5.54
CA ASN A 59 11.70 11.68 -4.26
C ASN A 59 11.23 10.43 -3.51
N LEU A 60 10.62 9.46 -4.20
CA LEU A 60 10.22 8.19 -3.59
C LEU A 60 11.44 7.34 -3.17
N GLN A 61 12.50 7.34 -3.99
CA GLN A 61 13.76 6.67 -3.67
C GLN A 61 14.49 7.28 -2.47
N LEU A 62 14.41 8.61 -2.29
CA LEU A 62 14.97 9.28 -1.11
C LEU A 62 14.29 8.74 0.16
N ARG A 63 12.97 8.61 0.14
CA ARG A 63 12.18 8.10 1.27
C ARG A 63 12.46 6.63 1.55
N SER A 64 12.51 5.78 0.53
CA SER A 64 12.82 4.36 0.72
C SER A 64 14.25 4.13 1.22
N ARG A 65 15.24 4.90 0.73
CA ARG A 65 16.61 4.88 1.28
C ARG A 65 16.63 5.26 2.76
N TYR A 66 15.99 6.37 3.13
CA TYR A 66 15.89 6.78 4.53
C TYR A 66 15.30 5.68 5.42
N LEU A 67 14.18 5.06 5.01
CA LEU A 67 13.54 4.01 5.80
C LEU A 67 14.43 2.76 5.93
N ASN A 68 15.16 2.41 4.86
CA ASN A 68 16.14 1.32 4.87
C ASN A 68 17.35 1.60 5.77
N GLU A 69 17.82 2.85 5.84
CA GLU A 69 18.93 3.26 6.71
C GLU A 69 18.53 3.26 8.19
N ARG A 70 17.31 3.72 8.50
CA ARG A 70 16.81 3.79 9.88
C ARG A 70 16.47 2.44 10.49
N ARG A 71 16.15 1.44 9.66
CA ARG A 71 15.90 0.04 10.08
C ARG A 71 14.93 -0.05 11.27
N PHE A 72 13.84 0.70 11.21
CA PHE A 72 12.83 0.68 12.27
C PHE A 72 12.34 -0.75 12.50
N HIS A 73 12.21 -1.18 13.76
CA HIS A 73 11.67 -2.51 14.06
C HIS A 73 10.15 -2.50 14.20
N THR A 74 9.53 -1.33 14.30
CA THR A 74 8.08 -1.16 14.45
C THR A 74 7.65 0.18 13.87
N LEU A 75 6.47 0.19 13.25
CA LEU A 75 5.73 1.40 12.91
C LEU A 75 4.53 1.53 13.83
N HIS A 76 4.30 2.72 14.37
CA HIS A 76 3.15 3.05 15.19
C HIS A 76 2.24 4.03 14.45
N TYR A 77 1.09 3.53 14.00
CA TYR A 77 0.05 4.28 13.32
C TYR A 77 -0.95 4.82 14.34
N ARG A 78 -1.27 6.11 14.27
CA ARG A 78 -2.26 6.76 15.12
C ARG A 78 -3.16 7.66 14.30
N GLY A 79 -4.44 7.68 14.63
CA GLY A 79 -5.45 8.54 14.02
C GLY A 79 -6.86 8.18 14.51
N PRO A 80 -7.91 8.83 14.00
CA PRO A 80 -9.28 8.53 14.39
C PRO A 80 -9.64 7.05 14.14
N GLY A 81 -9.88 6.29 15.22
CA GLY A 81 -10.20 4.86 15.15
C GLY A 81 -9.01 3.95 14.84
N THR A 82 -7.79 4.47 14.83
CA THR A 82 -6.55 3.72 14.57
C THR A 82 -5.53 3.97 15.67
N ASP A 83 -5.09 2.90 16.30
CA ASP A 83 -3.91 2.82 17.15
C ASP A 83 -3.32 1.42 16.93
N LEU A 84 -2.36 1.32 16.01
CA LEU A 84 -1.79 0.05 15.56
C LEU A 84 -0.27 0.10 15.65
N ARG A 85 0.32 -0.87 16.35
CA ARG A 85 1.75 -1.15 16.31
C ARG A 85 2.00 -2.35 15.41
N LEU A 86 2.89 -2.17 14.45
CA LEU A 86 3.20 -3.18 13.46
C LEU A 86 4.71 -3.38 13.35
N GLY A 87 5.17 -4.60 13.59
CA GLY A 87 6.58 -4.95 13.51
C GLY A 87 7.07 -5.02 12.07
N LEU A 88 8.36 -4.73 11.90
CA LEU A 88 9.11 -4.91 10.67
C LEU A 88 10.19 -5.98 10.90
N PRO A 89 10.29 -7.03 10.07
CA PRO A 89 11.29 -8.08 10.29
C PRO A 89 12.71 -7.53 10.12
N ALA A 90 13.68 -8.17 10.77
CA ALA A 90 15.08 -7.84 10.55
C ALA A 90 15.45 -8.09 9.08
N GLY A 91 16.16 -7.15 8.45
CA GLY A 91 16.49 -7.24 7.03
C GLY A 91 15.35 -6.89 6.08
N HIS A 92 14.26 -6.27 6.55
CA HIS A 92 13.25 -5.71 5.66
C HIS A 92 13.87 -4.66 4.71
N ILE A 93 13.29 -4.57 3.52
CA ILE A 93 13.73 -3.71 2.42
C ILE A 93 12.51 -2.91 1.95
N TRP A 94 12.59 -1.60 2.12
CA TRP A 94 11.67 -0.64 1.54
C TRP A 94 11.96 -0.47 0.05
N LYS A 95 10.91 -0.60 -0.75
CA LYS A 95 10.90 -0.46 -2.22
C LYS A 95 10.04 0.73 -2.62
N SER A 96 10.29 1.25 -3.81
CA SER A 96 9.54 2.38 -4.35
C SER A 96 9.78 2.53 -5.85
N ALA A 97 8.71 2.77 -6.62
CA ALA A 97 8.67 3.21 -8.02
C ALA A 97 9.43 2.41 -9.09
N GLU A 98 10.72 2.14 -8.91
CA GLU A 98 11.57 1.44 -9.88
C GLU A 98 11.91 0.01 -9.42
N SER A 99 12.04 -0.88 -10.39
CA SER A 99 12.69 -2.18 -10.24
C SER A 99 13.78 -2.36 -11.30
N VAL A 100 14.60 -3.39 -11.11
CA VAL A 100 15.70 -3.75 -12.02
C VAL A 100 15.50 -5.19 -12.47
N SER A 101 15.47 -5.39 -13.80
CA SER A 101 15.34 -6.73 -14.35
C SER A 101 16.59 -7.58 -14.11
N THR A 102 16.49 -8.90 -14.29
CA THR A 102 17.68 -9.78 -14.23
C THR A 102 18.74 -9.47 -15.30
N SER A 103 18.39 -8.71 -16.33
CA SER A 103 19.32 -8.21 -17.37
C SER A 103 19.88 -6.81 -17.06
N GLY A 104 19.57 -6.23 -15.90
CA GLY A 104 20.08 -4.92 -15.48
C GLY A 104 19.30 -3.73 -16.04
N ILE A 105 18.10 -3.94 -16.61
CA ILE A 105 17.26 -2.85 -17.12
C ILE A 105 16.44 -2.29 -15.97
N THR A 106 16.61 -1.00 -15.66
CA THR A 106 15.74 -0.26 -14.74
C THR A 106 14.42 0.07 -15.42
N PHE A 107 13.31 -0.18 -14.74
CA PHE A 107 11.97 0.10 -15.25
C PHE A 107 11.00 0.48 -14.13
N VAL A 108 9.89 1.13 -14.48
CA VAL A 108 8.79 1.48 -13.57
C VAL A 108 7.67 0.44 -13.72
N PRO A 109 7.40 -0.39 -12.70
CA PRO A 109 6.41 -1.46 -12.82
C PRO A 109 4.96 -0.97 -12.88
N ASN A 110 4.65 0.14 -12.19
CA ASN A 110 3.29 0.68 -12.06
C ASN A 110 3.25 2.15 -12.48
N MET A 111 2.32 2.48 -13.38
CA MET A 111 2.01 3.86 -13.74
C MET A 111 0.48 4.08 -13.64
N PRO A 112 -0.01 4.82 -12.64
CA PRO A 112 0.74 5.62 -11.66
C PRO A 112 1.37 4.80 -10.51
N THR A 113 2.25 5.43 -9.74
CA THR A 113 2.75 4.91 -8.45
C THR A 113 3.09 6.08 -7.52
N GLU A 114 2.75 5.98 -6.24
CA GLU A 114 2.93 7.02 -5.21
C GLU A 114 3.48 6.46 -3.89
N GLU A 115 3.71 5.15 -3.82
CA GLU A 115 4.01 4.43 -2.59
C GLU A 115 5.49 4.16 -2.34
N VAL A 116 5.80 4.01 -1.05
CA VAL A 116 7.01 3.38 -0.54
C VAL A 116 6.56 2.24 0.36
N PHE A 117 6.97 1.01 0.06
CA PHE A 117 6.39 -0.19 0.66
C PHE A 117 7.41 -1.22 1.12
N THR A 118 7.02 -2.06 2.07
CA THR A 118 7.80 -3.22 2.56
C THR A 118 6.86 -4.27 3.18
N LEU A 119 7.39 -5.38 3.68
CA LEU A 119 6.59 -6.38 4.42
C LEU A 119 6.43 -6.02 5.91
N GLY A 120 5.29 -6.38 6.48
CA GLY A 120 5.13 -6.47 7.94
C GLY A 120 5.66 -7.80 8.50
N ASP A 121 6.05 -7.79 9.76
CA ASP A 121 6.36 -9.02 10.49
C ASP A 121 5.05 -9.73 10.85
N ARG A 122 4.86 -10.94 10.30
CA ARG A 122 3.63 -11.72 10.44
C ARG A 122 3.26 -12.04 11.89
N ASN A 123 4.20 -11.96 12.83
CA ASN A 123 3.99 -12.28 14.24
C ASN A 123 3.84 -11.03 15.13
N ARG A 124 3.99 -9.82 14.58
CA ARG A 124 4.00 -8.57 15.36
C ARG A 124 3.03 -7.55 14.79
N ALA A 125 1.80 -7.63 15.25
CA ALA A 125 0.75 -6.65 14.98
C ALA A 125 -0.20 -6.63 16.19
N ASP A 126 -0.34 -5.46 16.81
CA ASP A 126 -1.17 -5.27 18.00
C ASP A 126 -1.86 -3.92 17.95
N GLY A 127 -3.17 -3.92 18.18
CA GLY A 127 -3.99 -2.72 18.20
C GLY A 127 -5.12 -2.75 17.17
N VAL A 128 -5.69 -1.58 16.86
CA VAL A 128 -6.85 -1.45 15.98
C VAL A 128 -6.49 -0.55 14.81
N VAL A 129 -6.95 -0.90 13.62
CA VAL A 129 -6.86 -0.05 12.43
C VAL A 129 -8.21 0.08 11.78
N LYS A 130 -8.59 1.32 11.45
CA LYS A 130 -9.79 1.66 10.72
C LYS A 130 -9.47 1.93 9.24
N SER A 131 -10.30 1.39 8.34
CA SER A 131 -10.20 1.67 6.91
C SER A 131 -10.56 3.13 6.61
N SER A 132 -9.80 3.79 5.75
CA SER A 132 -10.12 5.14 5.25
C SER A 132 -10.90 5.12 3.94
N LYS A 133 -10.89 3.99 3.21
CA LYS A 133 -11.64 3.79 1.97
C LYS A 133 -12.37 2.44 1.95
N PRO A 134 -13.43 2.31 1.15
CA PRO A 134 -14.05 1.02 0.90
C PRO A 134 -13.09 0.03 0.24
N LEU A 135 -13.28 -1.25 0.52
CA LEU A 135 -12.57 -2.38 -0.10
C LEU A 135 -13.54 -3.12 -1.03
N ASN A 136 -13.18 -3.27 -2.31
CA ASN A 136 -13.90 -4.14 -3.23
C ASN A 136 -13.23 -5.52 -3.28
N TYR A 137 -13.80 -6.51 -2.59
CA TYR A 137 -13.25 -7.87 -2.54
C TYR A 137 -14.25 -8.87 -3.11
N GLY A 138 -13.84 -9.59 -4.16
CA GLY A 138 -14.70 -10.59 -4.82
C GLY A 138 -16.00 -10.01 -5.37
N GLY A 139 -16.01 -8.72 -5.77
CA GLY A 139 -17.20 -8.01 -6.24
C GLY A 139 -18.15 -7.54 -5.12
N THR A 140 -17.82 -7.80 -3.85
CA THR A 140 -18.56 -7.28 -2.70
C THR A 140 -17.85 -6.04 -2.15
N LEU A 141 -18.61 -4.97 -1.94
CA LEU A 141 -18.11 -3.77 -1.28
C LEU A 141 -18.14 -3.95 0.24
N ILE A 142 -16.97 -3.85 0.86
CA ILE A 142 -16.75 -3.78 2.30
C ILE A 142 -16.49 -2.32 2.64
N ASP A 143 -17.23 -1.76 3.59
CA ASP A 143 -17.22 -0.32 3.84
C ASP A 143 -17.38 0.00 5.34
N ASP A 144 -16.76 1.10 5.76
CA ASP A 144 -16.62 1.57 7.15
C ASP A 144 -16.30 0.43 8.11
N PHE A 145 -15.08 -0.09 7.98
CA PHE A 145 -14.61 -1.27 8.70
C PHE A 145 -13.37 -1.02 9.54
N SER A 146 -13.16 -1.88 10.53
CA SER A 146 -11.97 -1.90 11.37
C SER A 146 -11.52 -3.32 11.67
N ILE A 147 -10.23 -3.48 11.85
CA ILE A 147 -9.57 -4.75 12.15
C ILE A 147 -8.79 -4.59 13.45
N THR A 148 -8.99 -5.50 14.40
CA THR A 148 -8.20 -5.59 15.63
C THR A 148 -7.18 -6.70 15.47
N PHE A 149 -5.92 -6.39 15.72
CA PHE A 149 -4.80 -7.31 15.72
C PHE A 149 -4.33 -7.62 17.14
N SER A 150 -3.94 -8.86 17.36
CA SER A 150 -3.22 -9.28 18.56
C SER A 150 -2.22 -10.38 18.20
N GLY A 151 -0.96 -10.23 18.61
CA GLY A 151 0.09 -11.23 18.35
C GLY A 151 0.31 -11.50 16.86
N GLY A 152 0.17 -10.46 16.02
CA GLY A 152 0.36 -10.59 14.56
C GLY A 152 -0.86 -11.07 13.79
N LYS A 153 -1.97 -11.37 14.45
CA LYS A 153 -3.17 -11.93 13.82
C LYS A 153 -4.38 -11.01 13.98
N ALA A 154 -5.17 -10.85 12.92
CA ALA A 154 -6.49 -10.25 12.98
C ALA A 154 -7.41 -11.15 13.82
N VAL A 155 -7.79 -10.67 15.01
CA VAL A 155 -8.63 -11.40 15.97
C VAL A 155 -10.09 -10.96 15.94
N GLN A 156 -10.35 -9.75 15.42
CA GLN A 156 -11.69 -9.22 15.25
C GLN A 156 -11.77 -8.31 14.03
N VAL A 157 -12.91 -8.39 13.32
CA VAL A 157 -13.29 -7.50 12.24
C VAL A 157 -14.70 -6.98 12.47
N THR A 158 -14.94 -5.73 12.11
CA THR A 158 -16.28 -5.11 12.11
C THR A 158 -16.45 -4.31 10.83
N ALA A 159 -17.62 -4.32 10.21
CA ALA A 159 -17.88 -3.48 9.04
C ALA A 159 -19.35 -3.06 8.95
N LYS A 160 -19.62 -1.80 8.57
CA LYS A 160 -20.99 -1.34 8.31
C LYS A 160 -21.63 -2.08 7.13
N LYS A 161 -20.83 -2.41 6.11
CA LYS A 161 -21.24 -3.23 4.96
C LYS A 161 -20.18 -4.29 4.68
N GLY A 162 -20.61 -5.48 4.27
CA GLY A 162 -19.71 -6.54 3.84
C GLY A 162 -18.95 -7.26 4.96
N GLU A 163 -19.35 -7.14 6.22
CA GLU A 163 -18.62 -7.75 7.36
C GLU A 163 -18.44 -9.26 7.21
N ALA A 164 -19.49 -9.98 6.78
CA ALA A 164 -19.41 -11.43 6.56
C ALA A 164 -18.35 -11.80 5.51
N THR A 165 -18.17 -10.95 4.49
CA THR A 165 -17.14 -11.14 3.46
C THR A 165 -15.74 -10.84 4.01
N LEU A 166 -15.58 -9.77 4.81
CA LEU A 166 -14.32 -9.44 5.48
C LEU A 166 -13.89 -10.56 6.45
N ARG A 167 -14.85 -11.15 7.17
CA ARG A 167 -14.60 -12.30 8.05
C ARG A 167 -14.12 -13.52 7.27
N LYS A 168 -14.79 -13.86 6.16
CA LYS A 168 -14.36 -14.95 5.29
C LYS A 168 -12.96 -14.71 4.71
N LEU A 169 -12.62 -13.47 4.37
CA LEU A 169 -11.28 -13.12 3.90
C LEU A 169 -10.21 -13.55 4.91
N ILE A 170 -10.32 -13.15 6.18
CA ILE A 170 -9.33 -13.49 7.22
C ILE A 170 -9.38 -14.97 7.66
N GLU A 171 -10.39 -15.72 7.23
CA GLU A 171 -10.56 -17.16 7.48
C GLU A 171 -10.10 -18.03 6.29
N THR A 172 -9.59 -17.44 5.21
CA THR A 172 -9.24 -18.14 3.96
C THR A 172 -8.14 -19.19 4.19
N ASP A 173 -7.07 -18.79 4.90
CA ASP A 173 -5.96 -19.64 5.31
C ASP A 173 -5.24 -19.04 6.53
N GLU A 174 -4.21 -19.71 7.05
CA GLU A 174 -3.47 -19.24 8.23
C GLU A 174 -2.87 -17.84 8.06
N GLY A 175 -2.36 -17.52 6.87
CA GLY A 175 -1.72 -16.24 6.57
C GLY A 175 -2.71 -15.13 6.24
N SER A 176 -3.94 -15.44 5.84
CA SER A 176 -4.94 -14.46 5.43
C SER A 176 -5.37 -13.49 6.54
N ALA A 177 -5.13 -13.85 7.81
CA ALA A 177 -5.36 -12.99 8.97
C ALA A 177 -4.12 -12.20 9.41
N ARG A 178 -3.02 -12.23 8.65
CA ARG A 178 -1.75 -11.58 9.02
C ARG A 178 -1.34 -10.57 7.96
N ILE A 179 -0.53 -9.60 8.36
CA ILE A 179 -0.05 -8.56 7.45
C ILE A 179 1.06 -9.10 6.55
N GLY A 180 0.92 -8.88 5.25
CA GLY A 180 1.93 -9.18 4.23
C GLY A 180 2.68 -7.94 3.72
N GLU A 181 2.04 -6.78 3.80
CA GLU A 181 2.58 -5.53 3.25
C GLU A 181 2.16 -4.31 4.06
N ILE A 182 3.03 -3.33 4.00
CA ILE A 182 2.89 -1.97 4.49
C ILE A 182 3.27 -1.04 3.36
N ALA A 183 2.43 -0.06 3.08
CA ALA A 183 2.76 1.00 2.14
C ALA A 183 2.43 2.39 2.69
N LEU A 184 3.35 3.32 2.43
CA LEU A 184 3.26 4.71 2.84
C LEU A 184 3.04 5.59 1.60
N VAL A 185 1.93 6.33 1.61
CA VAL A 185 1.54 7.26 0.54
C VAL A 185 1.12 8.57 1.19
N PRO A 186 1.68 9.73 0.77
CA PRO A 186 1.25 11.01 1.31
C PRO A 186 -0.19 11.34 0.90
N HIS A 187 -0.97 11.90 1.81
CA HIS A 187 -2.35 12.31 1.53
C HIS A 187 -2.43 13.42 0.47
N SER A 188 -1.35 14.17 0.27
CA SER A 188 -1.23 15.18 -0.79
C SER A 188 -0.98 14.61 -2.19
N SER A 189 -0.87 13.29 -2.36
CA SER A 189 -0.65 12.66 -3.67
C SER A 189 -1.79 13.00 -4.64
N PRO A 190 -1.52 13.07 -5.97
CA PRO A 190 -2.55 13.41 -6.95
C PRO A 190 -3.78 12.50 -6.89
N ILE A 191 -3.56 11.20 -6.68
CA ILE A 191 -4.64 10.21 -6.61
C ILE A 191 -5.46 10.41 -5.34
N SER A 192 -4.81 10.65 -4.19
CA SER A 192 -5.49 10.90 -2.92
C SER A 192 -6.36 12.17 -2.98
N LYS A 193 -5.80 13.27 -3.53
CA LYS A 193 -6.49 14.55 -3.70
C LYS A 193 -7.72 14.49 -4.60
N SER A 194 -7.81 13.52 -5.51
CA SER A 194 -9.00 13.34 -6.35
C SER A 194 -10.27 13.08 -5.52
N GLY A 195 -10.12 12.49 -4.33
CA GLY A 195 -11.25 12.05 -3.50
C GLY A 195 -12.06 10.90 -4.12
N LEU A 196 -11.58 10.30 -5.20
CA LEU A 196 -12.28 9.25 -5.94
C LEU A 196 -11.97 7.86 -5.37
N LEU A 197 -12.94 6.95 -5.55
CA LEU A 197 -12.74 5.52 -5.48
C LEU A 197 -12.71 5.00 -6.91
N PHE A 198 -11.55 4.50 -7.35
CA PHE A 198 -11.35 4.09 -8.73
C PHE A 198 -11.91 2.70 -9.00
N TYR A 199 -12.14 1.86 -7.97
CA TYR A 199 -12.50 0.44 -8.16
C TYR A 199 -11.46 -0.31 -9.01
N ASN A 200 -10.20 0.13 -8.92
CA ASN A 200 -9.07 -0.40 -9.65
C ASN A 200 -7.86 -0.37 -8.72
N THR A 201 -7.27 -1.55 -8.48
CA THR A 201 -6.18 -1.74 -7.51
C THR A 201 -5.02 -0.77 -7.73
N LEU A 202 -4.54 -0.64 -8.98
CA LEU A 202 -3.42 0.24 -9.35
C LEU A 202 -3.62 1.69 -8.87
N PHE A 203 -4.85 2.20 -8.91
CA PHE A 203 -5.15 3.56 -8.45
C PHE A 203 -5.43 3.61 -6.96
N ASP A 204 -6.28 2.72 -6.46
CA ASP A 204 -6.76 2.78 -5.09
C ASP A 204 -5.62 2.52 -4.07
N GLU A 205 -4.66 1.63 -4.38
CA GLU A 205 -3.47 1.37 -3.55
C GLU A 205 -2.54 2.60 -3.47
N ASN A 206 -2.41 3.35 -4.57
CA ASN A 206 -1.57 4.54 -4.67
C ASN A 206 -2.27 5.83 -4.20
N ALA A 207 -3.49 5.72 -3.66
CA ALA A 207 -4.27 6.85 -3.18
C ALA A 207 -4.16 7.09 -1.66
N SER A 208 -3.55 6.17 -0.91
CA SER A 208 -3.54 6.22 0.55
C SER A 208 -2.52 5.23 1.09
N CYS A 209 -1.94 5.50 2.27
CA CYS A 209 -1.27 4.44 3.03
C CYS A 209 -2.20 3.24 3.12
N HIS A 210 -1.66 2.05 2.95
CA HIS A 210 -2.42 0.81 2.94
C HIS A 210 -1.62 -0.31 3.62
N LEU A 211 -2.35 -1.35 4.00
CA LEU A 211 -1.81 -2.60 4.49
C LEU A 211 -2.38 -3.73 3.65
N ALA A 212 -1.62 -4.80 3.43
CA ALA A 212 -2.16 -6.01 2.82
C ALA A 212 -2.37 -7.11 3.86
N LEU A 213 -3.55 -7.72 3.86
CA LEU A 213 -3.77 -9.02 4.48
C LEU A 213 -3.26 -10.13 3.55
N GLY A 214 -2.55 -11.10 4.11
CA GLY A 214 -2.05 -12.26 3.38
C GLY A 214 -0.59 -12.14 2.95
N LYS A 215 -0.28 -12.63 1.76
CA LYS A 215 1.06 -12.97 1.30
C LYS A 215 1.97 -11.75 1.23
N ALA A 216 3.19 -11.88 1.75
CA ALA A 216 4.24 -10.89 1.63
C ALA A 216 5.06 -11.07 0.33
N TYR A 217 5.59 -9.96 -0.18
CA TYR A 217 6.54 -10.00 -1.28
C TYR A 217 7.93 -10.44 -0.80
N ARG A 218 8.39 -11.62 -1.21
CA ARG A 218 9.71 -12.16 -0.81
C ARG A 218 10.90 -11.24 -1.07
N PHE A 219 10.80 -10.34 -2.04
CA PHE A 219 11.85 -9.39 -2.40
C PHE A 219 11.92 -8.14 -1.51
N THR A 220 10.98 -7.98 -0.57
CA THR A 220 11.04 -6.95 0.48
C THR A 220 11.76 -7.45 1.73
N LEU A 221 12.35 -8.65 1.71
CA LEU A 221 13.22 -9.16 2.76
C LEU A 221 14.58 -9.55 2.17
N GLU A 222 15.66 -9.22 2.86
CA GLU A 222 17.01 -9.62 2.48
C GLU A 222 17.13 -11.15 2.38
N GLY A 223 17.62 -11.64 1.23
CA GLY A 223 17.67 -13.07 0.93
C GLY A 223 16.31 -13.76 0.72
N GLY A 224 15.18 -13.05 0.85
CA GLY A 224 13.84 -13.66 0.88
C GLY A 224 13.41 -14.38 -0.39
N LYS A 225 13.98 -14.01 -1.56
CA LYS A 225 13.75 -14.71 -2.85
C LYS A 225 14.29 -16.15 -2.84
N GLU A 226 15.34 -16.42 -2.07
CA GLU A 226 16.02 -17.73 -2.00
C GLU A 226 15.53 -18.61 -0.84
N MET A 227 14.76 -18.03 0.09
CA MET A 227 14.19 -18.76 1.22
C MET A 227 13.05 -19.68 0.77
N ASP A 228 12.92 -20.85 1.38
CA ASP A 228 11.68 -21.64 1.28
C ASP A 228 10.55 -21.01 2.13
N ASP A 229 9.36 -21.62 2.14
CA ASP A 229 8.21 -21.09 2.87
C ASP A 229 8.43 -21.07 4.39
N VAL A 230 9.08 -22.10 4.93
CA VAL A 230 9.33 -22.24 6.37
C VAL A 230 10.36 -21.20 6.84
N THR A 231 11.47 -21.07 6.12
CA THR A 231 12.54 -20.13 6.44
C THR A 231 12.04 -18.69 6.34
N PHE A 232 11.25 -18.37 5.29
CA PHE A 232 10.65 -17.04 5.14
C PHE A 232 9.67 -16.73 6.27
N ALA A 233 8.82 -17.69 6.65
CA ALA A 233 7.90 -17.55 7.76
C ALA A 233 8.60 -17.33 9.11
N ASN A 234 9.72 -18.02 9.34
CA ASN A 234 10.53 -17.86 10.54
C ASN A 234 11.28 -16.52 10.57
N ALA A 235 11.61 -15.97 9.40
CA ALA A 235 12.20 -14.63 9.26
C ALA A 235 11.15 -13.49 9.34
N GLY A 236 9.87 -13.81 9.58
CA GLY A 236 8.78 -12.85 9.76
C GLY A 236 7.94 -12.60 8.51
N GLY A 237 8.27 -13.21 7.36
CA GLY A 237 7.50 -13.05 6.13
C GLY A 237 6.22 -13.90 6.11
N ASN A 238 5.11 -13.35 5.61
CA ASN A 238 3.83 -14.05 5.60
C ASN A 238 3.57 -14.83 4.30
N ASN A 239 3.08 -16.08 4.41
CA ASN A 239 2.66 -16.91 3.28
C ASN A 239 1.14 -17.11 3.31
N SER A 240 0.47 -16.87 2.18
CA SER A 240 -0.99 -16.99 2.04
C SER A 240 -1.38 -17.21 0.57
N LEU A 241 -2.60 -17.69 0.34
CA LEU A 241 -3.23 -17.76 -0.98
C LEU A 241 -3.72 -16.39 -1.46
N VAL A 242 -3.95 -15.46 -0.54
CA VAL A 242 -4.47 -14.12 -0.82
C VAL A 242 -3.42 -13.05 -0.58
N HIS A 243 -3.63 -11.92 -1.22
CA HIS A 243 -2.95 -10.66 -0.96
C HIS A 243 -4.00 -9.58 -1.22
N VAL A 244 -4.45 -8.90 -0.17
CA VAL A 244 -5.59 -7.98 -0.24
C VAL A 244 -5.28 -6.68 0.47
N ASP A 245 -5.08 -5.64 -0.34
CA ASP A 245 -4.80 -4.28 0.12
C ASP A 245 -6.06 -3.62 0.65
N PHE A 246 -5.91 -2.92 1.77
CA PHE A 246 -6.91 -2.01 2.28
C PHE A 246 -6.28 -0.72 2.79
N MET A 247 -6.94 0.39 2.45
CA MET A 247 -6.43 1.73 2.68
C MET A 247 -6.76 2.21 4.09
N ILE A 248 -5.78 2.82 4.75
CA ILE A 248 -5.85 3.31 6.12
C ILE A 248 -5.48 4.79 6.25
N GLY A 249 -4.71 5.32 5.30
CA GLY A 249 -4.21 6.69 5.29
C GLY A 249 -5.32 7.76 5.31
N SER A 250 -5.06 8.86 6.01
CA SER A 250 -5.98 9.99 6.16
C SER A 250 -5.21 11.28 6.49
N PRO A 251 -5.81 12.47 6.36
CA PRO A 251 -5.18 13.73 6.77
C PRO A 251 -4.96 13.84 8.29
N ASP A 252 -5.53 12.93 9.08
CA ASP A 252 -5.39 12.89 10.54
C ASP A 252 -4.50 11.73 11.02
N MET A 253 -3.75 11.10 10.09
CA MET A 253 -2.87 9.98 10.40
C MET A 253 -1.45 10.45 10.74
N ASP A 254 -0.95 10.01 11.88
CA ASP A 254 0.44 10.14 12.28
C ASP A 254 1.12 8.76 12.31
N ILE A 255 2.37 8.70 11.87
CA ILE A 255 3.17 7.47 11.86
C ILE A 255 4.55 7.77 12.47
N ASP A 256 4.92 6.98 13.48
CA ASP A 256 6.28 6.94 14.03
C ASP A 256 6.97 5.64 13.67
N GLY A 257 8.27 5.72 13.38
CA GLY A 257 9.16 4.57 13.37
C GLY A 257 9.85 4.42 14.71
N LEU A 258 9.88 3.20 15.27
CA LEU A 258 10.63 2.88 16.47
C LEU A 258 11.96 2.22 16.09
N ASN A 259 13.07 2.82 16.53
CA ASN A 259 14.41 2.23 16.37
C ASN A 259 14.68 1.17 17.44
N GLU A 260 15.82 0.47 17.36
CA GLU A 260 16.21 -0.64 18.27
C GLU A 260 16.19 -0.31 19.78
N HIS A 261 16.03 0.95 20.17
CA HIS A 261 15.90 1.40 21.56
C HIS A 261 14.48 1.88 21.89
N ASP A 262 13.47 1.49 21.10
CA ASP A 262 12.07 1.92 21.20
C ASP A 262 11.88 3.44 21.16
N ARG A 263 12.85 4.19 20.62
CA ARG A 263 12.74 5.65 20.52
C ARG A 263 11.94 6.01 19.27
N PRO A 264 10.83 6.77 19.41
CA PRO A 264 10.01 7.16 18.27
C PRO A 264 10.69 8.24 17.44
N GLU A 265 10.67 8.04 16.12
CA GLU A 265 11.05 9.02 15.11
C GLU A 265 9.85 9.32 14.21
N PRO A 266 9.45 10.59 14.08
CA PRO A 266 8.34 10.97 13.19
C PRO A 266 8.63 10.60 11.73
N ILE A 267 7.75 9.82 11.11
CA ILE A 267 7.80 9.50 9.68
C ILE A 267 6.74 10.32 8.94
N MET A 268 5.50 10.24 9.42
CA MET A 268 4.38 11.00 8.86
C MET A 268 3.63 11.76 9.94
N ARG A 269 3.17 12.96 9.60
CA ARG A 269 2.27 13.78 10.43
C ARG A 269 1.14 14.32 9.58
N LYS A 270 -0.09 14.18 10.07
CA LYS A 270 -1.30 14.62 9.37
C LYS A 270 -1.36 14.13 7.91
N GLY A 271 -1.01 12.86 7.72
CA GLY A 271 -0.99 12.21 6.40
C GLY A 271 0.17 12.63 5.49
N GLU A 272 1.09 13.48 5.93
CA GLU A 272 2.23 13.95 5.13
C GLU A 272 3.56 13.43 5.66
N TRP A 273 4.53 13.25 4.75
CA TRP A 273 5.91 13.03 5.16
C TRP A 273 6.41 14.19 6.00
N VAL A 274 7.07 13.88 7.12
CA VAL A 274 7.82 14.91 7.84
C VAL A 274 9.00 15.31 6.96
N THR A 275 9.10 16.60 6.61
CA THR A 275 10.26 17.13 5.89
C THR A 275 11.49 16.86 6.72
N GLN A 276 12.37 16.00 6.22
CA GLN A 276 13.64 15.76 6.85
C GLN A 276 14.57 16.94 6.57
N PRO A 277 15.39 17.35 7.55
CA PRO A 277 16.38 18.41 7.36
C PRO A 277 17.39 18.08 6.25
#